data_AF-A0A318IDH3-F1
#
_entry.id   AF-A0A318IDH3-F1
#
_cell.length_a   1.000
_cell.length_b   1.000
_cell.length_c   1.000
_cell.angle_alpha   90.00
_cell.angle_beta   90.00
_cell.angle_gamma   90.00
#
_symmetry.space_group_name_H-M   'P 1'
#
loop_
_entity.id
_entity.type
_entity.pdbx_description
1 polymer ?
#
loop_
_entity_poly.entity_id
_entity_poly.type
_entity_poly.pdbx_seq_one_letter_code
_entity_poly.pdbx_strand_id
1 'polypeptide(L)'
;MEEWHLYALLALVGPLVGALNTLAIGGSLLTVPILIFRGLPATVATGPNRIALLKQGIANVSGYRSKGKSIAGPFILYLSIIATLGTLIGSKLAIDINENTFNKVLAIVMVLIVEIMLLQPRIRIKDFEELISGKLQLWATVSFFFIDIYGGFIQAETGIYILLALSTINHLSLINRMSLKR
;
A
#
# COMPACT_ATOMS: atom_id res chain seq x y z
N MET A 1 -5.36 -13.48 -31.76
CA MET A 1 -5.92 -14.53 -30.87
C MET A 1 -5.21 -14.62 -29.51
N GLU A 2 -4.21 -13.77 -29.22
CA GLU A 2 -3.43 -13.80 -27.97
C GLU A 2 -4.07 -13.10 -26.77
N GLU A 3 -4.97 -12.12 -26.97
CA GLU A 3 -5.44 -11.28 -25.86
C GLU A 3 -6.42 -11.96 -24.90
N TRP A 4 -7.25 -12.90 -25.38
CA TRP A 4 -8.23 -13.55 -24.49
C TRP A 4 -7.60 -14.41 -23.40
N HIS A 5 -6.47 -15.06 -23.69
CA HIS A 5 -5.71 -15.78 -22.68
C HIS A 5 -5.14 -14.83 -21.62
N LEU A 6 -4.73 -13.62 -22.02
CA LEU A 6 -4.25 -12.60 -21.10
C LEU A 6 -5.36 -12.07 -20.19
N TYR A 7 -6.54 -11.76 -20.72
CA TYR A 7 -7.67 -11.33 -19.90
C TYR A 7 -8.13 -12.43 -18.94
N ALA A 8 -8.17 -13.68 -19.39
CA ALA A 8 -8.49 -14.83 -18.53
C ALA A 8 -7.44 -15.02 -17.43
N LEU A 9 -6.14 -14.90 -17.77
CA LEU A 9 -5.05 -14.99 -16.80
C LEU A 9 -5.11 -13.85 -15.78
N LEU A 10 -5.32 -12.61 -16.22
CA LEU A 10 -5.46 -11.45 -15.35
C LEU A 10 -6.69 -11.54 -14.45
N ALA A 11 -7.81 -12.11 -14.94
CA ALA A 11 -9.00 -12.36 -14.13
C ALA A 11 -8.74 -13.40 -13.03
N LEU A 12 -7.85 -14.35 -13.26
CA LEU A 12 -7.52 -15.42 -12.32
C LEU A 12 -6.40 -15.02 -11.33
N VAL A 13 -5.43 -14.23 -11.80
CA VAL A 13 -4.31 -13.69 -11.00
C VAL A 13 -4.73 -12.46 -10.19
N GLY A 14 -5.69 -11.67 -10.67
CA GLY A 14 -6.20 -10.47 -9.99
C GLY A 14 -6.65 -10.72 -8.55
N PRO A 15 -7.45 -11.76 -8.25
CA PRO A 15 -7.80 -12.13 -6.88
C PRO A 15 -6.58 -12.47 -6.01
N LEU A 16 -5.58 -13.18 -6.54
CA LEU A 16 -4.34 -13.50 -5.82
C LEU A 16 -3.54 -12.24 -5.51
N VAL A 17 -3.39 -11.35 -6.48
CA VAL A 17 -2.73 -10.05 -6.31
C VAL A 17 -3.49 -9.21 -5.27
N GLY A 18 -4.82 -9.20 -5.31
CA GLY A 18 -5.65 -8.54 -4.29
C GLY A 18 -5.51 -9.14 -2.90
N ALA A 19 -5.37 -10.46 -2.79
CA ALA A 19 -5.10 -11.13 -1.52
C ALA A 19 -3.71 -10.76 -0.98
N LEU A 20 -2.67 -10.79 -1.82
CA LEU A 20 -1.31 -10.36 -1.45
C LEU A 20 -1.27 -8.89 -1.02
N ASN A 21 -2.02 -8.03 -1.71
CA ASN A 21 -2.14 -6.62 -1.34
C ASN A 21 -2.91 -6.41 -0.04
N THR A 22 -3.81 -7.32 0.32
CA THR A 22 -4.49 -7.25 1.63
C THR A 22 -3.52 -7.63 2.75
N LEU A 23 -2.49 -8.42 2.43
CA LEU A 23 -1.50 -8.91 3.36
C LEU A 23 -0.26 -8.00 3.50
N ALA A 24 -0.25 -6.80 2.92
CA ALA A 24 0.93 -5.92 2.93
C ALA A 24 2.14 -6.50 2.18
N ILE A 25 1.94 -7.43 1.23
CA ILE A 25 3.05 -8.18 0.58
C ILE A 25 3.54 -7.49 -0.71
N GLY A 26 2.80 -6.54 -1.27
CA GLY A 26 3.22 -5.86 -2.49
C GLY A 26 2.81 -6.57 -3.77
N GLY A 27 1.67 -7.25 -3.83
CA GLY A 27 1.24 -8.01 -5.01
C GLY A 27 1.19 -7.18 -6.30
N SER A 28 0.76 -5.91 -6.22
CA SER A 28 0.75 -4.98 -7.35
C SER A 28 2.16 -4.54 -7.81
N LEU A 29 3.19 -4.75 -6.99
CA LEU A 29 4.59 -4.52 -7.37
C LEU A 29 5.11 -5.62 -8.29
N LEU A 30 4.45 -6.78 -8.36
CA LEU A 30 4.78 -7.85 -9.31
C LEU A 30 4.07 -7.67 -10.66
N THR A 31 2.86 -7.11 -10.68
CA THR A 31 2.06 -6.98 -11.92
C THR A 31 2.54 -5.84 -12.82
N VAL A 32 2.95 -4.70 -12.23
CA VAL A 32 3.41 -3.52 -12.98
C VAL A 32 4.64 -3.79 -13.86
N PRO A 33 5.73 -4.43 -13.38
CA PRO A 33 6.88 -4.77 -14.22
C PRO A 33 6.49 -5.68 -15.38
N ILE A 34 5.63 -6.68 -15.13
CA ILE A 34 5.20 -7.63 -16.16
C ILE A 34 4.48 -6.90 -17.30
N LEU A 35 3.62 -5.93 -16.97
CA LEU A 35 2.92 -5.10 -17.96
C LEU A 35 3.90 -4.17 -18.70
N ILE A 36 4.85 -3.57 -18.00
CA ILE A 36 5.87 -2.71 -18.62
C ILE A 36 6.79 -3.52 -19.56
N PHE A 37 7.22 -4.72 -19.17
CA PHE A 37 8.01 -5.62 -20.01
C PHE A 37 7.26 -6.05 -21.28
N ARG A 38 5.92 -6.00 -21.27
CA ARG A 38 5.07 -6.23 -22.45
C ARG A 38 4.91 -4.99 -23.34
N GLY A 39 5.58 -3.89 -23.02
CA GLY A 39 5.59 -2.67 -23.83
C GLY A 39 4.52 -1.65 -23.46
N LEU A 40 3.79 -1.85 -22.34
CA LEU A 40 2.84 -0.85 -21.85
C LEU A 40 3.58 0.33 -21.20
N PRO A 41 3.19 1.57 -21.52
CA PRO A 41 3.60 2.75 -20.76
C PRO A 41 3.33 2.55 -19.28
N ALA A 42 4.24 2.98 -18.42
CA ALA A 42 4.10 2.75 -16.98
C ALA A 42 2.81 3.37 -16.41
N THR A 43 2.39 4.52 -16.93
CA THR A 43 1.13 5.19 -16.55
C THR A 43 -0.10 4.34 -16.85
N VAL A 44 -0.08 3.56 -17.94
CA VAL A 44 -1.16 2.63 -18.32
C VAL A 44 -1.06 1.36 -17.50
N ALA A 45 0.15 0.85 -17.28
CA ALA A 45 0.41 -0.35 -16.48
C ALA A 45 -0.04 -0.19 -15.01
N THR A 46 0.09 1.00 -14.43
CA THR A 46 -0.36 1.28 -13.05
C THR A 46 -1.84 1.66 -12.95
N GLY A 47 -2.49 2.00 -14.06
CA GLY A 47 -3.90 2.43 -14.09
C GLY A 47 -4.86 1.45 -13.38
N PRO A 48 -4.82 0.14 -13.66
CA PRO A 48 -5.66 -0.86 -12.99
C PRO A 48 -5.48 -0.90 -11.47
N ASN A 49 -4.28 -0.59 -10.96
CA ASN A 49 -4.01 -0.59 -9.52
C ASN A 49 -4.81 0.50 -8.79
N ARG A 50 -5.08 1.65 -9.43
CA ARG A 50 -5.90 2.73 -8.82
C ARG A 50 -7.27 2.22 -8.40
N ILE A 51 -7.94 1.50 -9.30
CA ILE A 51 -9.29 0.95 -9.07
C ILE A 51 -9.22 -0.21 -8.07
N ALA A 52 -8.19 -1.07 -8.18
CA ALA A 52 -8.02 -2.20 -7.29
C ALA A 52 -7.82 -1.76 -5.83
N LEU A 53 -6.94 -0.78 -5.58
CA LEU A 53 -6.67 -0.24 -4.24
C LEU A 53 -7.90 0.46 -3.65
N LEU A 54 -8.67 1.20 -4.46
CA LEU A 54 -9.94 1.80 -4.03
C LEU A 54 -10.95 0.73 -3.56
N LYS A 55 -11.17 -0.29 -4.38
CA LYS A 55 -12.08 -1.40 -4.04
C LYS A 55 -11.60 -2.16 -2.81
N GLN A 56 -10.30 -2.40 -2.71
CA GLN A 56 -9.68 -3.04 -1.56
C GLN A 56 -9.85 -2.22 -0.29
N GLY A 57 -9.67 -0.90 -0.34
CA GLY A 57 -9.92 -0.02 0.81
C GLY A 57 -11.35 -0.13 1.33
N ILE A 58 -12.33 -0.11 0.43
CA ILE A 58 -13.75 -0.29 0.78
C ILE A 58 -14.00 -1.68 1.39
N ALA A 59 -13.44 -2.74 0.79
CA ALA A 59 -13.57 -4.11 1.27
C ALA A 59 -12.91 -4.31 2.65
N ASN A 60 -11.76 -3.68 2.89
CA ASN A 60 -11.07 -3.72 4.17
C ASN A 60 -11.91 -3.04 5.25
N VAL A 61 -12.40 -1.82 4.99
CA VAL A 61 -13.25 -1.08 5.94
C VAL A 61 -14.55 -1.84 6.25
N SER A 62 -15.23 -2.37 5.22
CA SER A 62 -16.46 -3.13 5.40
C SER A 62 -16.22 -4.46 6.15
N GLY A 63 -15.13 -5.15 5.84
CA GLY A 63 -14.72 -6.39 6.51
C GLY A 63 -14.31 -6.20 7.97
N TYR A 64 -13.74 -5.05 8.33
CA TYR A 64 -13.48 -4.71 9.74
C TYR A 64 -14.76 -4.33 10.49
N ARG A 65 -15.68 -3.58 9.85
CA ARG A 65 -16.98 -3.21 10.44
C ARG A 65 -17.86 -4.43 10.69
N SER A 66 -17.91 -5.40 9.77
CA SER A 66 -18.71 -6.62 9.92
C SER A 66 -18.27 -7.50 11.10
N LYS A 67 -17.00 -7.40 11.50
CA LYS A 67 -16.44 -8.09 12.68
C LYS A 67 -16.71 -7.35 14.01
N GLY A 68 -17.56 -6.32 14.01
CA GLY A 68 -17.92 -5.55 15.20
C GLY A 68 -16.77 -4.73 15.79
N LYS A 69 -15.68 -4.53 15.03
CA LYS A 69 -14.56 -3.68 15.45
C LYS A 69 -14.85 -2.25 15.02
N SER A 70 -14.86 -1.32 15.98
CA SER A 70 -14.90 0.11 15.65
C SER A 70 -13.57 0.51 15.02
N ILE A 71 -13.62 0.96 13.77
CA ILE A 71 -12.50 1.58 13.04
C ILE A 71 -12.42 3.08 13.39
N ALA A 72 -13.45 3.62 14.06
CA ALA A 72 -13.73 5.05 14.14
C ALA A 72 -13.18 5.68 15.44
N GLY A 73 -11.87 5.60 15.65
CA GLY A 73 -11.19 6.51 16.58
C GLY A 73 -10.94 7.87 15.90
N PRO A 74 -11.04 9.01 16.60
CA PRO A 74 -10.78 10.33 16.02
C PRO A 74 -9.38 10.45 15.40
N PHE A 75 -8.40 9.75 15.97
CA PHE A 75 -7.03 9.67 15.43
C PHE A 75 -6.94 8.91 14.10
N ILE A 76 -7.71 7.82 13.92
CA ILE A 76 -7.72 7.04 12.68
C ILE A 76 -8.38 7.84 11.55
N LEU A 77 -9.46 8.56 11.86
CA LEU A 77 -10.10 9.48 10.90
C LEU A 77 -9.16 10.60 10.47
N TYR A 78 -8.43 11.19 11.42
CA TYR A 78 -7.41 12.20 11.15
C TYR A 78 -6.30 11.67 10.24
N LEU A 79 -5.74 10.49 10.53
CA LEU A 79 -4.74 9.85 9.67
C LEU A 79 -5.29 9.54 8.27
N SER A 80 -6.55 9.11 8.18
CA SER A 80 -7.20 8.81 6.90
C SER A 80 -7.33 10.05 6.02
N ILE A 81 -7.65 11.20 6.61
CA ILE A 81 -7.72 12.48 5.88
C ILE A 81 -6.34 12.88 5.37
N ILE A 82 -5.31 12.77 6.22
CA ILE A 82 -3.93 13.12 5.85
C ILE A 82 -3.38 12.19 4.76
N ALA A 83 -3.62 10.88 4.88
CA ALA A 83 -3.30 9.89 3.88
C ALA A 83 -3.97 10.21 2.53
N THR A 84 -5.24 10.61 2.56
CA THR A 84 -6.00 11.01 1.36
C THR A 84 -5.37 12.23 0.70
N LEU A 85 -5.01 13.26 1.48
CA LEU A 85 -4.34 14.45 0.96
C LEU A 85 -2.97 14.12 0.36
N GLY A 86 -2.17 13.29 1.03
CA GLY A 86 -0.89 12.81 0.51
C GLY A 86 -1.07 12.09 -0.83
N THR A 87 -2.00 11.14 -0.89
CA THR A 87 -2.32 10.38 -2.10
C THR A 87 -2.75 11.29 -3.25
N LEU A 88 -3.60 12.28 -3.00
CA LEU A 88 -4.03 13.26 -4.01
C LEU A 88 -2.85 14.05 -4.59
N ILE A 89 -1.95 14.51 -3.73
CA ILE A 89 -0.74 15.24 -4.14
C ILE A 89 0.16 14.32 -4.98
N GLY A 90 0.41 13.10 -4.50
CA GLY A 90 1.21 12.10 -5.21
C GLY A 90 0.66 11.75 -6.58
N SER A 91 -0.65 11.48 -6.67
CA SER A 91 -1.31 11.15 -7.93
C SER A 91 -1.31 12.31 -8.92
N LYS A 92 -1.40 13.55 -8.45
CA LYS A 92 -1.25 14.74 -9.31
C LYS A 92 0.18 14.87 -9.84
N LEU A 93 1.18 14.71 -8.97
CA LEU A 93 2.59 14.68 -9.36
C LEU A 93 2.86 13.62 -10.44
N ALA A 94 2.25 12.45 -10.34
CA ALA A 94 2.44 11.39 -11.34
C ALA A 94 1.90 11.75 -12.74
N ILE A 95 0.88 12.62 -12.82
CA ILE A 95 0.30 13.08 -14.09
C ILE A 95 1.09 14.25 -14.68
N ASP A 96 1.60 15.14 -13.82
CA ASP A 96 2.29 16.36 -14.25
C ASP A 96 3.74 16.11 -14.73
N ILE A 97 4.36 14.98 -14.37
CA ILE A 97 5.75 14.69 -14.75
C ILE A 97 5.87 13.99 -16.11
N ASN A 98 7.03 14.17 -16.76
CA ASN A 98 7.34 13.50 -18.02
C ASN A 98 7.45 11.96 -17.82
N GLU A 99 6.92 11.21 -18.77
CA GLU A 99 6.91 9.74 -18.79
C GLU A 99 8.30 9.13 -18.60
N ASN A 100 9.34 9.69 -19.21
CA ASN A 100 10.70 9.18 -19.06
C ASN A 100 11.22 9.33 -17.62
N THR A 101 10.87 10.44 -16.96
CA THR A 101 11.22 10.67 -15.56
C THR A 101 10.44 9.73 -14.65
N PHE A 102 9.13 9.55 -14.90
CA PHE A 102 8.29 8.60 -14.15
C PHE A 102 8.85 7.18 -14.25
N ASN A 103 9.19 6.72 -15.46
CA ASN A 103 9.75 5.39 -15.70
C ASN A 103 11.07 5.17 -14.94
N LYS A 104 11.96 6.17 -14.91
CA LYS A 104 13.22 6.11 -14.14
C LYS A 104 12.97 6.01 -12.64
N VAL A 105 12.10 6.86 -12.10
CA VAL A 105 11.77 6.85 -10.67
C VAL A 105 11.11 5.52 -10.30
N LEU A 106 10.15 5.06 -11.09
CA LEU A 106 9.49 3.78 -10.92
C LEU A 106 10.51 2.64 -10.87
N ALA A 107 11.41 2.56 -11.85
CA ALA A 107 12.44 1.51 -11.91
C ALA A 107 13.34 1.49 -10.67
N ILE A 108 13.83 2.66 -10.23
CA ILE A 108 14.66 2.79 -9.02
C ILE A 108 13.89 2.29 -7.78
N VAL A 109 12.63 2.71 -7.65
CA VAL A 109 11.75 2.30 -6.58
C VAL A 109 11.51 0.78 -6.58
N MET A 110 11.29 0.17 -7.75
CA MET A 110 11.09 -1.28 -7.85
C MET A 110 12.31 -2.05 -7.37
N VAL A 111 13.53 -1.60 -7.73
CA VAL A 111 14.78 -2.21 -7.29
C VAL A 111 14.93 -2.12 -5.78
N LEU A 112 14.73 -0.92 -5.20
CA LEU A 112 14.79 -0.72 -3.75
C LEU A 112 13.81 -1.63 -2.99
N ILE A 113 12.61 -1.82 -3.53
CA ILE A 113 11.60 -2.71 -2.94
C ILE A 113 12.06 -4.15 -2.94
N VAL A 114 12.57 -4.64 -4.09
CA VAL A 114 13.08 -6.00 -4.19
C VAL A 114 14.22 -6.20 -3.18
N GLU A 115 15.13 -5.23 -3.06
CA GLU A 115 16.19 -5.26 -2.05
C GLU A 115 15.63 -5.30 -0.62
N ILE A 116 14.69 -4.43 -0.25
CA ILE A 116 14.08 -4.41 1.09
C ILE A 116 13.36 -5.73 1.38
N MET A 117 12.65 -6.29 0.40
CA MET A 117 11.95 -7.58 0.55
C MET A 117 12.94 -8.75 0.71
N LEU A 118 14.03 -8.76 -0.05
CA LEU A 118 15.09 -9.76 0.05
C LEU A 118 15.84 -9.68 1.38
N LEU A 119 16.06 -8.46 1.87
CA LEU A 119 16.67 -8.21 3.17
C LEU A 119 15.76 -8.63 4.34
N GLN A 120 14.51 -9.05 4.06
CA GLN A 120 13.50 -9.52 5.02
C GLN A 120 13.66 -8.82 6.36
N PRO A 121 13.29 -7.53 6.50
CA PRO A 121 13.23 -6.93 7.81
C PRO A 121 12.37 -7.86 8.66
N ARG A 122 12.96 -8.49 9.67
CA ARG A 122 12.23 -9.32 10.64
C ARG A 122 11.36 -8.36 11.42
N ILE A 123 10.16 -8.09 10.90
CA ILE A 123 9.13 -7.35 11.60
C ILE A 123 8.70 -8.24 12.76
N ARG A 124 9.38 -8.10 13.90
CA ARG A 124 9.07 -8.82 15.14
C ARG A 124 7.84 -8.19 15.73
N ILE A 125 6.70 -8.83 15.47
CA ILE A 125 5.41 -8.38 15.97
C ILE A 125 5.25 -8.95 17.39
N LYS A 126 5.52 -8.14 18.43
CA LYS A 126 5.44 -8.55 19.84
C LYS A 126 4.37 -7.76 20.58
N ASP A 127 3.58 -8.42 21.41
CA ASP A 127 2.37 -7.89 22.07
C ASP A 127 2.67 -6.81 23.12
N PHE A 128 2.56 -5.52 22.80
CA PHE A 128 2.78 -4.45 23.78
C PHE A 128 1.92 -3.19 23.58
N GLU A 129 1.67 -2.51 24.71
CA GLU A 129 0.69 -1.45 24.95
C GLU A 129 0.91 -0.14 24.16
N GLU A 130 -0.20 0.53 23.87
CA GLU A 130 -0.32 1.84 23.23
C GLU A 130 0.47 2.93 23.97
N LEU A 131 1.76 3.10 23.65
CA LEU A 131 2.51 4.29 24.04
C LEU A 131 2.13 5.47 23.15
N ILE A 132 0.93 6.02 23.32
CA ILE A 132 0.49 7.23 22.60
C ILE A 132 1.09 8.46 23.28
N SER A 133 2.37 8.74 23.00
CA SER A 133 2.99 10.02 23.33
C SER A 133 2.72 11.03 22.20
N GLY A 134 2.42 12.30 22.53
CA GLY A 134 2.06 13.32 21.53
C GLY A 134 3.15 13.58 20.49
N LYS A 135 4.44 13.48 20.86
CA LYS A 135 5.56 13.60 19.89
C LYS A 135 5.58 12.42 18.91
N LEU A 136 5.21 11.25 19.37
CA LEU A 136 5.22 10.02 18.59
C LEU A 136 4.07 10.00 17.56
N GLN A 137 2.90 10.50 17.94
CA GLN A 137 1.78 10.71 17.02
C GLN A 137 2.15 11.66 15.87
N LEU A 138 2.88 12.76 16.16
CA LEU A 138 3.32 13.69 15.13
C LEU A 138 4.22 13.01 14.09
N TRP A 139 5.23 12.24 14.54
CA TRP A 139 6.13 11.51 13.64
C TRP A 139 5.40 10.47 12.80
N ALA A 140 4.42 9.76 13.39
CA ALA A 140 3.58 8.82 12.65
C ALA A 140 2.76 9.55 11.58
N THR A 141 2.11 10.66 11.91
CA THR A 141 1.33 11.47 10.97
C THR A 141 2.17 11.99 9.81
N VAL A 142 3.34 12.55 10.10
CA VAL A 142 4.27 13.06 9.08
C VAL A 142 4.72 11.93 8.16
N SER A 143 5.04 10.76 8.72
CA SER A 143 5.49 9.61 7.93
C SER A 143 4.38 9.06 7.03
N PHE A 144 3.15 8.95 7.54
CA PHE A 144 1.98 8.57 6.73
C PHE A 144 1.78 9.53 5.55
N PHE A 145 1.86 10.83 5.79
CA PHE A 145 1.69 11.83 4.74
C PHE A 145 2.70 11.63 3.59
N PHE A 146 3.98 11.46 3.89
CA PHE A 146 5.01 11.25 2.87
C PHE A 146 4.92 9.89 2.19
N ILE A 147 4.60 8.84 2.95
CA ILE A 147 4.40 7.48 2.40
C ILE A 147 3.23 7.47 1.43
N ASP A 148 2.13 8.15 1.75
CA ASP A 148 0.95 8.19 0.89
C ASP A 148 1.10 9.16 -0.28
N ILE A 149 1.96 10.19 -0.20
CA ILE A 149 2.43 10.92 -1.40
C ILE A 149 3.14 9.96 -2.35
N TYR A 150 4.08 9.18 -1.83
CA TYR A 150 4.80 8.17 -2.62
C TYR A 150 3.82 7.11 -3.18
N GLY A 151 2.88 6.64 -2.35
CA GLY A 151 1.84 5.69 -2.73
C GLY A 151 0.93 6.20 -3.85
N GLY A 152 0.48 7.44 -3.74
CA GLY A 152 -0.33 8.11 -4.76
C GLY A 152 0.45 8.35 -6.05
N PHE A 153 1.77 8.58 -5.96
CA PHE A 153 2.64 8.79 -7.11
C PHE A 153 2.87 7.49 -7.89
N ILE A 154 3.38 6.45 -7.24
CA ILE A 154 3.67 5.16 -7.86
C ILE A 154 2.38 4.35 -8.14
N GLN A 155 1.29 4.64 -7.42
CA GLN A 155 0.03 3.87 -7.42
C GLN A 155 0.27 2.39 -7.07
N ALA A 156 1.19 2.17 -6.13
CA ALA A 156 1.51 0.87 -5.58
C ALA A 156 1.06 0.78 -4.11
N GLU A 157 1.05 -0.45 -3.61
CA GLU A 157 0.66 -0.73 -2.24
C GLU A 157 1.62 -0.10 -1.23
N THR A 158 1.09 0.76 -0.36
CA THR A 158 1.85 1.42 0.72
C THR A 158 1.80 0.69 2.06
N GLY A 159 1.02 -0.39 2.16
CA GLY A 159 0.79 -1.12 3.40
C GLY A 159 2.09 -1.53 4.10
N ILE A 160 3.06 -2.06 3.36
CA ILE A 160 4.35 -2.44 3.93
C ILE A 160 5.14 -1.24 4.48
N TYR A 161 5.09 -0.08 3.81
CA TYR A 161 5.76 1.14 4.27
C TYR A 161 5.11 1.69 5.53
N ILE A 162 3.77 1.66 5.58
CA ILE A 162 3.01 2.04 6.77
C ILE A 162 3.37 1.12 7.94
N LEU A 163 3.42 -0.20 7.71
CA LEU A 163 3.84 -1.17 8.73
C LEU A 163 5.28 -0.95 9.20
N LEU A 164 6.22 -0.71 8.29
CA LEU A 164 7.62 -0.43 8.60
C LEU A 164 7.77 0.89 9.38
N ALA A 165 7.08 1.94 8.96
CA ALA A 165 7.10 3.23 9.64
C ALA A 165 6.50 3.13 11.05
N LEU A 166 5.35 2.46 11.20
CA LEU A 166 4.76 2.22 12.52
C LEU A 166 5.66 1.34 13.40
N SER A 167 6.29 0.31 12.84
CA SER A 167 7.22 -0.55 13.58
C SER A 167 8.48 0.20 14.03
N THR A 168 9.00 1.10 13.19
CA THR A 168 10.23 1.86 13.46
C THR A 168 9.98 3.03 14.40
N ILE A 169 8.92 3.80 14.14
CA ILE A 169 8.61 5.02 14.88
C ILE A 169 8.01 4.66 16.23
N ASN A 170 6.96 3.83 16.23
CA ASN A 170 6.17 3.59 17.42
C ASN A 170 6.55 2.31 18.19
N HIS A 171 7.56 1.56 17.72
CA HIS A 171 7.81 0.19 18.20
C HIS A 171 6.54 -0.70 18.17
N LEU A 172 5.62 -0.42 17.24
CA LEU A 172 4.28 -1.02 17.20
C LEU A 172 4.25 -2.37 16.49
N SER A 173 3.31 -3.19 16.95
CA SER A 173 3.06 -4.54 16.50
C SER A 173 1.54 -4.75 16.32
N LEU A 174 1.10 -5.41 15.24
CA LEU A 174 -0.29 -5.38 14.74
C LEU A 174 -1.03 -6.74 14.71
N ILE A 175 -0.62 -7.77 15.46
CA ILE A 175 -1.23 -9.12 15.31
C ILE A 175 -2.32 -9.49 16.35
N ASN A 176 -2.39 -8.88 17.53
CA ASN A 176 -3.19 -9.48 18.62
C ASN A 176 -4.70 -9.17 18.69
N ARG A 177 -5.38 -8.92 17.55
CA ARG A 177 -6.86 -9.01 17.52
C ARG A 177 -7.42 -9.99 16.48
N MET A 178 -6.63 -10.93 15.96
CA MET A 178 -7.19 -12.05 15.18
C MET A 178 -7.34 -13.37 15.97
N SER A 179 -6.81 -13.48 17.19
CA SER A 179 -6.92 -14.71 18.02
C SER A 179 -7.77 -14.59 19.29
N LEU A 180 -8.27 -13.41 19.66
CA LEU A 180 -9.13 -13.24 20.84
C LEU A 180 -10.58 -12.95 20.44
N LYS A 181 -11.25 -14.00 19.98
CA LYS A 181 -12.59 -14.36 20.50
C LYS A 181 -12.71 -15.88 20.41
N ARG A 182 -12.71 -16.49 21.60
CA ARG A 182 -13.30 -17.80 21.86
C ARG A 182 -14.73 -17.86 21.33
#